data_AF-A0A1I7BP30-F1
#
_entry.id   AF-A0A1I7BP30-F1
#
_cell.length_a   1.000
_cell.length_b   1.000
_cell.length_c   1.000
_cell.angle_alpha   90.00
_cell.angle_beta   90.00
_cell.angle_gamma   90.00
#
_symmetry.space_group_name_H-M   'P 1'
#
loop_
_entity.id
_entity.type
_entity.pdbx_description
1 polymer ?
#
loop_
_entity_poly.entity_id
_entity_poly.type
_entity_poly.pdbx_seq_one_letter_code
_entity_poly.pdbx_strand_id
1 'polypeptide(L)'
;MAQRTTLLAVTSAQLAAQAAGHVVALRRRRYFDVPFMTGSPEHLVRDWLWFGTAYSAPPYLLGLEVWALGRLLRGPDDRARWVLRWLGTGLTLGYLSERCSRVRVRPGGLDPVETPVVVVGWGCAAALAVLARR
;
A
#
# COMPACT_ATOMS: atom_id res chain seq x y z
N MET A 1 -9.06 3.56 23.58
CA MET A 1 -9.12 2.21 22.98
C MET A 1 -9.62 2.21 21.54
N ALA A 2 -10.75 2.87 21.22
CA ALA A 2 -11.33 2.89 19.86
C ALA A 2 -10.32 3.25 18.75
N GLN A 3 -9.51 4.29 18.93
CA GLN A 3 -8.50 4.73 17.96
C GLN A 3 -7.43 3.66 17.67
N ARG A 4 -7.03 2.88 18.69
CA ARG A 4 -6.09 1.76 18.51
C ARG A 4 -6.73 0.67 17.66
N THR A 5 -7.98 0.31 17.95
CA THR A 5 -8.72 -0.68 17.16
C THR A 5 -8.89 -0.23 15.71
N THR A 6 -9.19 1.06 15.48
CA THR A 6 -9.25 1.62 14.12
C THR A 6 -7.90 1.53 13.41
N LEU A 7 -6.80 1.90 14.07
CA LEU A 7 -5.45 1.79 13.48
C LEU A 7 -5.10 0.33 13.16
N LEU A 8 -5.41 -0.62 14.04
CA LEU A 8 -5.20 -2.04 13.80
C LEU A 8 -6.00 -2.54 12.60
N ALA A 9 -7.28 -2.16 12.50
CA ALA A 9 -8.15 -2.54 11.39
C ALA A 9 -7.64 -1.97 10.06
N VAL A 10 -7.32 -0.68 10.02
CA VAL A 10 -6.81 0.00 8.82
C VAL A 10 -5.46 -0.56 8.40
N THR A 11 -4.54 -0.80 9.34
CA THR A 11 -3.21 -1.38 9.03
C THR A 11 -3.35 -2.82 8.51
N SER A 12 -4.25 -3.61 9.10
CA SER A 12 -4.53 -4.97 8.61
C SER A 12 -5.13 -4.96 7.21
N ALA A 13 -6.09 -4.06 6.95
CA ALA A 13 -6.70 -3.89 5.64
C ALA A 13 -5.69 -3.40 4.59
N GLN A 14 -4.79 -2.49 4.97
CA GLN A 14 -3.69 -2.03 4.12
C GLN A 14 -2.79 -3.19 3.71
N LEU A 15 -2.30 -3.98 4.68
CA LEU A 15 -1.47 -5.16 4.39
C LEU A 15 -2.17 -6.19 3.51
N ALA A 16 -3.47 -6.43 3.75
CA ALA A 16 -4.27 -7.32 2.90
C ALA A 16 -4.38 -6.79 1.47
N ALA A 17 -4.61 -5.49 1.30
CA ALA A 17 -4.65 -4.84 -0.02
C ALA A 17 -3.30 -4.91 -0.73
N GLN A 18 -2.18 -4.72 -0.01
CA GLN A 18 -0.83 -4.84 -0.56
C GLN A 18 -0.52 -6.27 -1.01
N ALA A 19 -0.94 -7.28 -0.25
CA ALA A 19 -0.79 -8.69 -0.62
C ALA A 19 -1.64 -9.03 -1.86
N ALA A 20 -2.92 -8.64 -1.85
CA ALA A 20 -3.82 -8.84 -2.98
C ALA A 20 -3.30 -8.12 -4.24
N GLY A 21 -2.83 -6.88 -4.10
CA GLY A 21 -2.23 -6.09 -5.17
C GLY A 21 -0.97 -6.74 -5.74
N HIS A 22 -0.11 -7.32 -4.90
CA HIS A 22 1.05 -8.05 -5.37
C HIS A 22 0.64 -9.27 -6.22
N VAL A 23 -0.32 -10.07 -5.74
CA VAL A 23 -0.84 -11.24 -6.46
C VAL A 23 -1.49 -10.83 -7.79
N VAL A 24 -2.31 -9.79 -7.79
CA VAL A 24 -2.95 -9.26 -9.01
C VAL A 24 -1.91 -8.76 -9.99
N ALA A 25 -0.89 -8.03 -9.51
CA ALA A 25 0.19 -7.52 -10.33
C ALA A 25 0.99 -8.66 -10.98
N LEU A 26 1.31 -9.72 -10.25
CA LEU A 26 1.96 -10.91 -10.81
C LEU A 26 1.10 -11.59 -11.88
N ARG A 27 -0.17 -11.89 -11.54
CA ARG A 27 -1.09 -12.61 -12.45
C ARG A 27 -1.37 -11.84 -13.74
N ARG A 28 -1.44 -10.51 -13.65
CA ARG A 28 -1.76 -9.62 -14.78
C ARG A 28 -0.54 -8.90 -15.35
N ARG A 29 0.67 -9.30 -14.95
CA ARG A 29 1.96 -8.73 -15.38
C ARG A 29 2.02 -7.19 -15.29
N ARG A 30 1.53 -6.64 -14.17
CA ARG A 30 1.56 -5.20 -13.88
C ARG A 30 2.85 -4.84 -13.16
N TYR A 31 3.79 -4.27 -13.91
CA TYR A 31 5.00 -3.66 -13.39
C TYR A 31 4.72 -2.22 -12.93
N PHE A 32 5.60 -1.65 -12.10
CA PHE A 32 5.46 -0.27 -11.64
C PHE A 32 5.71 0.72 -12.80
N ASP A 33 4.93 1.79 -12.87
CA ASP A 33 5.05 2.86 -13.86
C ASP A 33 4.79 4.20 -13.15
N VAL A 34 5.85 4.78 -12.60
CA VAL A 34 5.85 6.05 -11.85
C VAL A 34 6.58 7.14 -12.64
N PRO A 35 6.44 8.43 -12.31
CA PRO A 35 7.17 9.47 -13.01
C PRO A 35 8.68 9.18 -12.93
N PHE A 36 9.36 9.26 -14.08
CA PHE A 36 10.80 9.07 -14.24
C PHE A 36 11.34 7.64 -14.07
N MET A 37 10.51 6.66 -13.66
CA MET A 37 10.95 5.27 -13.54
C MET A 37 9.83 4.31 -13.93
N THR A 38 10.15 3.33 -14.78
CA THR A 38 9.22 2.32 -15.24
C THR A 38 9.91 0.95 -15.18
N GLY A 39 9.23 -0.04 -14.62
CA GLY A 39 9.71 -1.42 -14.56
C GLY A 39 9.45 -2.19 -15.85
N SER A 40 9.66 -3.51 -15.81
CA SER A 40 9.29 -4.37 -16.94
C SER A 40 8.59 -5.68 -16.50
N PRO A 41 7.71 -6.25 -17.34
CA PRO A 41 7.04 -7.52 -17.04
C PRO A 41 8.01 -8.69 -16.78
N GLU A 42 9.15 -8.70 -17.45
CA GLU A 42 10.16 -9.77 -17.39
C GLU A 42 10.93 -9.76 -16.07
N HIS A 43 11.04 -8.59 -15.43
CA HIS A 43 11.81 -8.39 -14.22
C HIS A 43 10.95 -8.13 -12.98
N LEU A 44 9.64 -8.37 -13.07
CA LEU A 44 8.65 -7.96 -12.08
C LEU A 44 8.99 -8.38 -10.65
N VAL A 45 9.48 -9.61 -10.43
CA VAL A 45 9.88 -10.07 -9.08
C VAL A 45 11.12 -9.34 -8.57
N ARG A 46 12.13 -9.15 -9.42
CA ARG A 46 13.37 -8.42 -9.05
C ARG A 46 13.05 -6.95 -8.75
N ASP A 47 12.24 -6.34 -9.61
CA ASP A 47 11.81 -4.96 -9.49
C ASP A 47 10.95 -4.77 -8.23
N TRP A 48 10.11 -5.76 -7.89
CA TRP A 48 9.32 -5.75 -6.65
C TRP A 48 10.18 -5.67 -5.39
N LEU A 49 11.36 -6.31 -5.36
CA LEU A 49 12.23 -6.26 -4.18
C LEU A 49 12.67 -4.84 -3.81
N TRP A 50 12.77 -3.94 -4.81
CA TRP A 50 13.32 -2.60 -4.64
C TRP A 50 12.27 -1.49 -4.78
N PHE A 51 11.40 -1.61 -5.78
CA PHE A 51 10.47 -0.55 -6.19
C PHE A 51 9.00 -0.91 -5.96
N GLY A 52 8.70 -2.19 -5.76
CA GLY A 52 7.33 -2.67 -5.66
C GLY A 52 6.76 -3.11 -7.02
N THR A 53 5.45 -3.33 -7.05
CA THR A 53 4.68 -3.57 -8.28
C THR A 53 3.73 -2.40 -8.54
N ALA A 54 2.93 -2.46 -9.59
CA ALA A 54 1.87 -1.48 -9.83
C ALA A 54 0.89 -1.30 -8.65
N TYR A 55 0.74 -2.32 -7.79
CA TYR A 55 -0.29 -2.34 -6.74
C TYR A 55 0.23 -2.76 -5.37
N SER A 56 1.54 -2.88 -5.19
CA SER A 56 2.13 -3.31 -3.92
C SER A 56 3.47 -2.65 -3.68
N ALA A 57 3.71 -2.27 -2.43
CA ALA A 57 5.00 -1.76 -2.01
C ALA A 57 6.09 -2.85 -2.01
N PRO A 58 7.37 -2.45 -2.05
CA PRO A 58 8.46 -3.40 -1.90
C PRO A 58 8.50 -4.04 -0.49
N PRO A 59 9.05 -5.26 -0.35
CA PRO A 59 8.99 -6.05 0.87
C PRO A 59 9.53 -5.35 2.12
N TYR A 60 10.55 -4.50 1.99
CA TYR A 60 11.13 -3.81 3.15
C TYR A 60 10.17 -2.80 3.77
N LEU A 61 9.30 -2.15 2.98
CA LEU A 61 8.25 -1.28 3.51
C LEU A 61 7.12 -2.10 4.13
N LEU A 62 6.74 -3.23 3.52
CA LEU A 62 5.76 -4.15 4.09
C LEU A 62 6.23 -4.73 5.43
N GLY A 63 7.53 -5.03 5.55
CA GLY A 63 8.14 -5.47 6.80
C GLY A 63 8.02 -4.44 7.91
N LEU A 64 8.23 -3.15 7.61
CA LEU A 64 8.03 -2.07 8.57
C LEU A 64 6.56 -1.94 8.99
N GLU A 65 5.63 -2.12 8.06
CA GLU A 65 4.20 -2.07 8.35
C GLU A 65 3.75 -3.25 9.25
N VAL A 66 4.20 -4.47 8.94
CA VAL A 66 3.98 -5.67 9.76
C VAL A 66 4.58 -5.50 11.16
N TRP A 67 5.79 -4.95 11.25
CA TRP A 67 6.42 -4.64 12.53
C TRP A 67 5.58 -3.68 13.36
N ALA A 68 5.12 -2.58 12.75
CA ALA A 68 4.31 -1.58 13.43
C ALA A 68 2.96 -2.14 13.89
N LEU A 69 2.30 -2.96 13.05
CA LEU A 69 1.10 -3.70 13.42
C LEU A 69 1.36 -4.59 14.65
N GLY A 70 2.44 -5.39 14.62
CA GLY A 70 2.83 -6.25 15.73
C GLY A 70 3.11 -5.50 17.03
N ARG A 71 3.65 -4.28 16.95
CA ARG A 71 3.83 -3.40 18.12
C ARG A 71 2.48 -2.92 18.66
N LEU A 72 1.59 -2.44 17.79
CA LEU A 72 0.25 -1.98 18.18
C LEU A 72 -0.63 -3.10 18.76
N LEU A 73 -0.45 -4.35 18.33
CA LEU A 73 -1.14 -5.50 18.91
C LEU A 73 -0.74 -5.77 20.36
N ARG A 74 0.50 -5.45 20.76
CA ARG A 74 0.99 -5.61 22.13
C ARG A 74 0.59 -4.47 23.07
N GLY A 75 0.32 -3.28 22.54
CA GLY A 75 -0.08 -2.13 23.33
C GLY A 75 -0.03 -0.82 22.55
N PRO A 76 -0.34 0.32 23.19
CA PRO A 76 -0.08 1.63 22.60
C PRO A 76 1.42 1.82 22.37
N ASP A 77 1.79 2.31 21.19
CA ASP A 77 3.18 2.57 20.80
C ASP A 77 3.27 3.75 19.83
N ASP A 78 3.91 4.84 20.27
CA ASP A 78 4.04 6.06 19.48
C ASP A 78 5.03 5.94 18.32
N ARG A 79 6.06 5.10 18.45
CA ARG A 79 7.01 4.82 17.37
C ARG A 79 6.32 4.04 16.25
N ALA A 80 5.48 3.07 16.60
CA ALA A 80 4.68 2.33 15.63
C ALA A 80 3.71 3.27 14.88
N ARG A 81 3.04 4.18 15.60
CA ARG A 81 2.19 5.21 14.96
C ARG A 81 2.99 6.13 14.03
N TRP A 82 4.15 6.60 14.48
CA TRP A 82 5.01 7.46 13.66
C TRP A 82 5.45 6.76 12.36
N VAL A 83 5.83 5.47 12.44
CA VAL A 83 6.16 4.65 11.27
C VAL A 83 4.95 4.51 10.33
N LEU A 84 3.78 4.15 10.85
CA LEU A 84 2.56 4.02 10.05
C LEU A 84 2.15 5.34 9.39
N ARG A 85 2.39 6.48 10.06
CA ARG A 85 2.13 7.80 9.48
C ARG A 85 3.01 8.04 8.26
N TRP A 86 4.31 7.78 8.38
CA TRP A 86 5.26 7.97 7.27
C TRP A 86 5.01 7.00 6.14
N LEU A 87 4.78 5.72 6.46
CA LEU A 87 4.41 4.72 5.46
C LEU A 87 3.11 5.11 4.76
N GLY A 88 2.05 5.42 5.50
CA GLY A 88 0.78 5.87 4.91
C GLY A 88 0.94 7.09 4.00
N THR A 89 1.76 8.06 4.40
CA THR A 89 2.06 9.24 3.58
C THR A 89 2.80 8.85 2.30
N GLY A 90 3.88 8.07 2.40
CA GLY A 90 4.67 7.62 1.26
C GLY A 90 3.85 6.76 0.29
N LEU A 91 3.06 5.82 0.81
CA LEU A 91 2.17 4.97 0.02
C LEU A 91 1.09 5.77 -0.68
N THR A 92 0.49 6.77 -0.02
CA THR A 92 -0.49 7.67 -0.64
C THR A 92 0.12 8.39 -1.85
N LEU A 93 1.35 8.89 -1.71
CA LEU A 93 2.08 9.50 -2.82
C LEU A 93 2.43 8.48 -3.92
N GLY A 94 2.76 7.25 -3.54
CA GLY A 94 2.98 6.13 -4.47
C GLY A 94 1.74 5.80 -5.33
N TYR A 95 0.56 5.68 -4.72
CA TYR A 95 -0.68 5.45 -5.47
C TYR A 95 -1.01 6.61 -6.43
N LEU A 96 -0.72 7.85 -6.03
CA LEU A 96 -0.87 9.03 -6.89
C LEU A 96 0.10 9.01 -8.08
N SER A 97 1.34 8.60 -7.85
CA SER A 97 2.40 8.59 -8.86
C SER A 97 2.30 7.39 -9.81
N GLU A 98 1.71 6.28 -9.37
CA GLU A 98 1.57 5.07 -10.17
C GLU A 98 0.48 5.20 -11.25
N ARG A 99 0.87 4.99 -12.51
CA ARG A 99 -0.03 5.12 -13.66
C ARG A 99 -1.20 4.15 -13.59
N CYS A 100 -0.94 2.89 -13.24
CA CYS A 100 -2.01 1.88 -13.17
C CYS A 100 -3.07 2.27 -12.15
N SER A 101 -2.64 2.68 -10.96
CA SER A 101 -3.51 3.18 -9.89
C SER A 101 -4.37 4.36 -10.34
N ARG A 102 -3.76 5.36 -11.00
CA ARG A 102 -4.51 6.50 -11.55
C ARG A 102 -5.56 6.11 -12.59
N VAL A 103 -5.25 5.15 -13.47
CA VAL A 103 -6.21 4.68 -14.48
C VAL A 103 -7.39 4.02 -13.80
N ARG A 104 -7.17 3.18 -12.77
CA ARG A 104 -8.23 2.41 -12.10
C ARG A 104 -9.21 3.21 -11.26
N VAL A 105 -8.92 4.48 -11.00
CA VAL A 105 -9.82 5.40 -10.28
C VAL A 105 -10.48 6.45 -11.19
N ARG A 106 -10.15 6.46 -12.49
CA ARG A 106 -10.76 7.38 -13.46
C ARG A 106 -12.02 6.77 -14.09
N PRO A 107 -13.02 7.60 -14.46
CA PRO A 107 -14.14 7.15 -15.29
C PRO A 107 -13.62 6.45 -16.57
N GLY A 108 -14.12 5.25 -16.85
CA GLY A 108 -13.71 4.44 -18.01
C GLY A 108 -12.47 3.55 -17.79
N GLY A 109 -11.76 3.67 -16.66
CA GLY A 109 -10.62 2.82 -16.32
C GLY A 109 -10.92 1.73 -15.28
N LEU A 110 -12.18 1.64 -14.83
CA LEU A 110 -12.60 0.71 -13.78
C LEU A 110 -12.38 -0.75 -14.19
N ASP A 111 -11.91 -1.56 -13.24
CA ASP A 111 -11.76 -3.00 -13.39
C ASP A 111 -12.26 -3.70 -12.12
N PRO A 112 -13.08 -4.75 -12.25
CA PRO A 112 -13.75 -5.37 -11.10
C PRO A 112 -12.78 -6.01 -10.08
N VAL A 113 -11.52 -6.25 -10.45
CA VAL A 113 -10.50 -6.81 -9.57
C VAL A 113 -9.48 -5.76 -9.16
N GLU A 114 -8.96 -4.98 -10.11
CA GLU A 114 -7.89 -4.01 -9.83
C GLU A 114 -8.42 -2.76 -9.10
N THR A 115 -9.62 -2.29 -9.43
CA THR A 115 -10.18 -1.09 -8.79
C THR A 115 -10.41 -1.27 -7.29
N PRO A 116 -11.07 -2.35 -6.79
CA PRO A 116 -11.22 -2.54 -5.35
C PRO A 116 -9.88 -2.60 -4.61
N VAL A 117 -8.88 -3.26 -5.17
CA VAL A 117 -7.53 -3.33 -4.60
C VAL A 117 -6.91 -1.94 -4.47
N VAL A 118 -6.95 -1.13 -5.53
CA VAL A 118 -6.41 0.22 -5.53
C VAL A 118 -7.18 1.13 -4.56
N VAL A 119 -8.51 1.09 -4.56
CA VAL A 119 -9.34 1.94 -3.71
C VAL A 119 -9.13 1.61 -2.23
N VAL A 120 -9.11 0.32 -1.86
CA VAL A 120 -8.89 -0.09 -0.47
C VAL A 120 -7.46 0.25 -0.04
N GLY A 121 -6.45 -0.09 -0.84
CA GLY A 121 -5.05 0.16 -0.52
C GLY A 121 -4.69 1.65 -0.47
N TRP A 122 -5.26 2.47 -1.36
CA TRP A 122 -5.02 3.91 -1.30
C TRP A 122 -5.82 4.57 -0.17
N GLY A 123 -7.08 4.19 0.00
CA GLY A 123 -7.92 4.69 1.09
C GLY A 123 -7.32 4.38 2.47
N CYS A 124 -6.82 3.16 2.68
CA CYS A 124 -6.18 2.77 3.93
C CYS A 124 -4.82 3.48 4.13
N ALA A 125 -4.00 3.65 3.08
CA ALA A 125 -2.77 4.45 3.15
C ALA A 125 -3.05 5.90 3.60
N ALA A 126 -4.05 6.55 3.01
CA ALA A 126 -4.45 7.90 3.38
C ALA A 126 -4.99 7.95 4.82
N ALA A 127 -5.78 6.94 5.21
CA ALA A 127 -6.28 6.82 6.58
C ALA A 127 -5.14 6.65 7.59
N LEU A 128 -4.11 5.83 7.32
CA LEU A 128 -2.92 5.71 8.18
C LEU A 128 -2.20 7.07 8.33
N ALA A 129 -2.02 7.80 7.23
CA ALA A 129 -1.37 9.11 7.24
C ALA A 129 -2.11 10.14 8.11
N VAL A 130 -3.44 10.02 8.26
CA VAL A 130 -4.28 10.94 9.06
C VAL A 130 -4.45 10.44 10.49
N LEU A 131 -4.84 9.19 10.68
CA LEU A 131 -5.20 8.61 11.98
C LEU A 131 -4.00 8.45 12.91
N ALA A 132 -2.81 8.18 12.36
CA ALA A 132 -1.59 7.99 13.14
C ALA A 132 -0.94 9.31 13.61
N ARG A 133 -1.54 10.48 13.30
CA ARG A 133 -1.13 11.78 13.86
C ARG A 133 -1.68 12.02 15.26
N ARG A 134 -2.78 11.35 15.59
CA ARG A 134 -3.49 11.49 16.86
C ARG A 134 -3.06 10.37 17.82
#